data_AF-A0A972NWC3-F1
#
_entry.id   AF-A0A972NWC3-F1
#
_cell.length_a   1.000
_cell.length_b   1.000
_cell.length_c   1.000
_cell.angle_alpha   90.00
_cell.angle_beta   90.00
_cell.angle_gamma   90.00
#
_symmetry.space_group_name_H-M   'P 1'
#
loop_
_entity.id
_entity.type
_entity.pdbx_description
1 polymer ?
#
loop_
_entity_poly.entity_id
_entity_poly.type
_entity_poly.pdbx_seq_one_letter_code
_entity_poly.pdbx_strand_id
1 'polypeptide(L)'
;MLEHQEDGEKFIWMSDAREPSNLATYPQPREIDYKSNPGHFGPHNLHENRPGSFVSSDLMFVTYQHAVVRPLDVSEPYRPAEVAAFVQSQPSRLMDQ
;
A
#
# COMPACT_ATOMS: atom_id res chain seq x y z
N MET A 1 -11.37 7.68 4.62
CA MET A 1 -11.75 6.63 3.65
C MET A 1 -13.10 6.13 4.08
N LEU A 2 -14.04 5.95 3.16
CA LEU A 2 -15.32 5.32 3.49
C LEU A 2 -15.18 3.80 3.39
N GLU A 3 -16.06 3.08 4.07
CA GLU A 3 -16.15 1.63 3.94
C GLU A 3 -16.46 1.25 2.48
N HIS A 4 -16.07 0.04 2.09
CA HIS A 4 -16.33 -0.48 0.74
C HIS A 4 -15.88 0.43 -0.41
N GLN A 5 -14.92 1.33 -0.17
CA GLN A 5 -14.45 2.33 -1.14
C GLN A 5 -15.58 3.19 -1.71
N GLU A 6 -16.61 3.53 -0.93
CA GLU A 6 -17.71 4.40 -1.37
C GLU A 6 -17.26 5.81 -1.79
N ASP A 7 -16.12 6.27 -1.27
CA ASP A 7 -15.46 7.50 -1.70
C ASP A 7 -14.49 7.31 -2.89
N GLY A 8 -14.55 6.16 -3.56
CA GLY A 8 -13.74 5.81 -4.72
C GLY A 8 -12.40 5.12 -4.39
N GLU A 9 -11.83 4.45 -5.38
CA GLU A 9 -10.53 3.77 -5.27
C GLU A 9 -9.40 4.76 -4.99
N LYS A 10 -8.53 4.40 -4.03
CA LYS A 10 -7.40 5.24 -3.60
C LYS A 10 -6.11 4.69 -4.20
N PHE A 11 -5.45 5.49 -5.04
CA PHE A 11 -4.20 5.11 -5.69
C PHE A 11 -2.98 5.66 -4.95
N ILE A 12 -1.87 4.93 -5.03
CA ILE A 12 -0.53 5.49 -4.84
C ILE A 12 -0.06 5.93 -6.23
N TRP A 13 0.44 7.16 -6.33
CA TRP A 13 0.97 7.74 -7.56
C TRP A 13 2.48 7.88 -7.44
N MET A 14 3.20 7.47 -8.49
CA MET A 14 4.61 7.79 -8.68
C MET A 14 4.71 9.04 -9.57
N SER A 15 5.53 10.01 -9.17
CA SER A 15 5.72 11.26 -9.91
C SER A 15 7.20 11.64 -9.89
N ASP A 16 7.66 12.32 -10.95
CA ASP A 16 9.00 12.91 -10.98
C ASP A 16 8.97 14.27 -10.26
N ALA A 17 9.85 14.51 -9.29
CA ALA A 17 9.93 15.81 -8.62
C ALA A 17 10.45 16.94 -9.54
N ARG A 18 11.13 16.60 -10.63
CA ARG A 18 11.64 17.56 -11.64
C ARG A 18 10.56 18.02 -12.61
N GLU A 19 9.58 17.17 -12.85
CA GLU A 19 8.48 17.40 -13.79
C GLU A 19 7.17 16.94 -13.12
N PRO A 20 6.24 17.84 -12.76
CA PRO A 20 5.06 17.52 -11.96
C PRO A 20 4.00 16.77 -12.78
N SER A 21 4.33 15.55 -13.17
CA SER A 21 3.51 14.63 -13.94
C SER A 21 3.54 13.25 -13.27
N ASN A 22 2.44 12.52 -13.43
CA ASN A 22 2.32 11.16 -12.89
C ASN A 22 2.96 10.17 -13.87
N LEU A 23 3.93 9.40 -13.39
CA LEU A 23 4.63 8.37 -14.16
C LEU A 23 3.84 7.06 -14.17
N ALA A 24 3.32 6.66 -13.01
CA ALA A 24 2.61 5.40 -12.84
C ALA A 24 1.66 5.44 -11.63
N THR A 25 0.71 4.50 -11.61
CA THR A 25 -0.08 4.16 -10.43
C THR A 25 0.28 2.76 -9.96
N TYR A 26 0.14 2.54 -8.65
CA TYR A 26 0.20 1.18 -8.09
C TYR A 26 -1.21 0.62 -8.02
N PRO A 27 -1.47 -0.56 -8.61
CA PRO A 27 -2.77 -1.19 -8.57
C PRO A 27 -3.12 -1.62 -7.14
N GLN A 28 -4.41 -1.66 -6.83
CA GLN A 28 -4.88 -2.29 -5.61
C GLN A 28 -4.48 -3.78 -5.58
N PRO A 29 -4.20 -4.32 -4.38
CA PRO A 29 -4.06 -5.75 -4.15
C PRO A 29 -5.27 -6.54 -4.68
N ARG A 30 -5.03 -7.73 -5.22
CA ARG A 30 -6.08 -8.53 -5.90
C ARG A 30 -6.19 -9.97 -5.41
N GLU A 31 -5.37 -10.37 -4.45
CA GLU A 31 -5.38 -11.73 -3.90
C GLU A 31 -6.62 -12.01 -3.03
N ILE A 32 -7.21 -10.97 -2.44
CA ILE A 32 -8.41 -11.03 -1.59
C ILE A 32 -9.29 -9.82 -1.94
N ASP A 33 -10.61 -10.00 -1.86
CA ASP A 33 -11.56 -8.90 -1.96
C ASP A 33 -11.57 -8.05 -0.68
N TYR A 34 -10.52 -7.24 -0.50
CA TYR A 34 -10.41 -6.36 0.65
C TYR A 34 -11.50 -5.28 0.71
N LYS A 35 -12.16 -4.98 -0.41
CA LYS A 35 -13.25 -4.01 -0.48
C LYS A 35 -14.49 -4.52 0.27
N SER A 36 -14.76 -5.82 0.27
CA SER A 36 -15.89 -6.40 1.00
C SER A 36 -15.60 -6.68 2.47
N ASN A 37 -14.34 -6.63 2.90
CA ASN A 37 -14.00 -6.78 4.31
C ASN A 37 -14.58 -5.62 5.14
N PRO A 38 -15.12 -5.89 6.35
CA PRO A 38 -15.57 -4.84 7.27
C PRO A 38 -14.43 -3.86 7.59
N GLY A 39 -14.75 -2.57 7.69
CA GLY A 39 -13.79 -1.50 7.95
C GLY A 39 -13.22 -0.86 6.68
N HIS A 40 -12.32 0.10 6.88
CA HIS A 40 -11.73 0.87 5.80
C HIS A 40 -10.60 0.12 5.10
N PHE A 41 -10.57 0.21 3.75
CA PHE A 41 -9.48 -0.35 2.96
C PHE A 41 -8.82 0.70 2.06
N GLY A 42 -7.49 0.63 1.96
CA GLY A 42 -6.68 1.48 1.09
C GLY A 42 -5.28 1.77 1.67
N PRO A 43 -4.41 2.43 0.90
CA PRO A 43 -3.08 2.85 1.37
C PRO A 43 -3.20 3.75 2.60
N HIS A 44 -2.35 3.51 3.61
CA HIS A 44 -2.43 4.18 4.91
C HIS A 44 -1.12 4.84 5.33
N ASN A 45 0.02 4.25 4.99
CA ASN A 45 1.33 4.82 5.34
C ASN A 45 2.42 4.35 4.39
N LEU A 46 3.57 5.03 4.43
CA LEU A 46 4.78 4.72 3.71
C LEU A 46 5.96 4.65 4.70
N HIS A 47 6.85 3.68 4.52
CA HIS A 47 8.15 3.69 5.18
C HIS A 47 9.07 4.73 4.52
N GLU A 48 9.45 5.76 5.26
CA GLU A 48 10.38 6.78 4.79
C GLU A 48 11.84 6.36 4.99
N ASN A 49 12.67 6.68 3.99
CA ASN A 49 14.13 6.51 4.01
C ASN A 49 14.82 7.48 4.99
N ARG A 50 14.61 7.28 6.30
CA ARG A 50 15.23 8.07 7.38
C ARG A 50 16.57 7.47 7.80
N PRO A 51 17.55 8.28 8.22
CA PRO A 51 18.81 7.76 8.76
C PRO A 51 18.58 6.79 9.93
N GLY A 52 19.23 5.63 9.90
CA GLY A 52 19.10 4.60 10.93
C GLY A 52 17.94 3.61 10.75
N SER A 53 17.16 3.72 9.68
CA SER A 53 16.20 2.70 9.24
C SER A 53 16.66 2.03 7.94
N PHE A 54 15.88 1.07 7.43
CA PHE A 54 16.10 0.55 6.08
C PHE A 54 15.97 1.67 5.05
N VAL A 55 16.96 1.81 4.16
CA VAL A 55 16.98 2.81 3.09
C VAL A 55 17.19 2.11 1.76
N SER A 56 16.32 2.40 0.78
CA SER A 56 16.43 1.83 -0.58
C SER A 56 15.93 2.81 -1.64
N SER A 57 16.56 2.78 -2.82
CA SER A 57 16.07 3.42 -4.05
C SER A 57 15.15 2.51 -4.87
N ASP A 58 15.19 1.21 -4.60
CA ASP A 58 14.60 0.19 -5.47
C ASP A 58 13.35 -0.42 -4.83
N LEU A 59 13.23 -0.37 -3.50
CA LEU A 59 12.11 -0.92 -2.76
C LEU A 59 11.40 0.15 -1.94
N MET A 60 10.09 0.26 -2.15
CA MET A 60 9.17 1.10 -1.40
C MET A 60 8.23 0.24 -0.55
N PHE A 61 8.07 0.53 0.74
CA PHE A 61 7.19 -0.23 1.63
C PHE A 61 5.97 0.59 2.01
N VAL A 62 4.81 0.17 1.54
CA VAL A 62 3.53 0.81 1.88
C VAL A 62 2.70 -0.09 2.77
N THR A 63 1.99 0.54 3.68
CA THR A 63 0.95 -0.15 4.45
C THR A 63 -0.41 0.13 3.83
N TYR A 64 -1.20 -0.91 3.73
CA TYR A 64 -2.63 -0.80 3.54
C TYR A 64 -3.29 -0.97 4.90
N GLN A 65 -4.46 -0.34 5.08
CA GLN A 65 -5.31 -0.63 6.22
C GLN A 65 -5.57 -2.14 6.35
N HIS A 66 -5.94 -2.59 7.55
CA HIS A 66 -5.98 -4.00 7.95
C HIS A 66 -4.60 -4.66 8.04
N ALA A 67 -3.59 -3.88 8.46
CA ALA A 67 -2.26 -4.36 8.83
C ALA A 67 -1.54 -5.15 7.74
N VAL A 68 -1.68 -4.68 6.51
CA VAL A 68 -1.01 -5.27 5.35
C VAL A 68 0.21 -4.44 4.99
N VAL A 69 1.39 -5.04 4.93
CA VAL A 69 2.62 -4.41 4.45
C VAL A 69 2.98 -4.97 3.08
N ARG A 70 3.27 -4.08 2.12
CA ARG A 70 3.59 -4.43 0.73
C ARG A 70 4.87 -3.75 0.27
N PRO A 71 5.95 -4.51 0.09
CA PRO A 71 7.13 -4.06 -0.64
C PRO A 71 6.82 -3.98 -2.14
N LEU A 72 7.20 -2.86 -2.73
CA LEU A 72 7.03 -2.54 -4.14
C LEU A 72 8.41 -2.31 -4.74
N ASP A 73 8.73 -2.99 -5.84
CA ASP A 73 9.87 -2.68 -6.69
C ASP A 73 9.55 -1.44 -7.53
N VAL A 74 10.41 -0.43 -7.38
CA VAL A 74 10.29 0.88 -8.01
C VAL A 74 11.55 1.23 -8.83
N SER A 75 12.43 0.25 -9.06
CA SER A 75 13.65 0.42 -9.87
C SER A 75 13.34 0.81 -11.32
N GLU A 76 12.17 0.41 -11.84
CA GLU A 76 11.62 0.85 -13.12
C GLU A 76 10.40 1.77 -12.90
N PRO A 77 10.56 3.11 -12.88
CA PRO A 77 9.54 4.05 -12.39
C PRO A 77 8.20 4.03 -13.14
N TYR A 78 8.21 3.56 -14.40
CA TYR A 78 7.03 3.47 -15.27
C TYR A 78 6.28 2.15 -15.12
N ARG A 79 6.85 1.15 -14.43
CA ARG A 79 6.27 -0.19 -14.27
C ARG A 79 6.51 -0.71 -12.85
N PRO A 80 6.00 -0.01 -11.84
CA PRO A 80 6.09 -0.51 -10.49
C PRO A 80 5.45 -1.90 -10.34
N ALA A 81 6.05 -2.74 -9.50
CA ALA A 81 5.58 -4.08 -9.23
C ALA A 81 5.54 -4.39 -7.74
N GLU A 82 4.47 -5.03 -7.27
CA GLU A 82 4.49 -5.65 -5.94
C GLU A 82 5.36 -6.91 -5.98
N VAL A 83 6.26 -7.05 -5.01
CA VAL A 83 7.20 -8.19 -4.94
C VAL A 83 6.96 -9.08 -3.73
N ALA A 84 6.20 -8.62 -2.74
CA ALA A 84 5.79 -9.41 -1.58
C ALA A 84 4.57 -8.81 -0.88
N ALA A 85 3.96 -9.59 0.01
CA ALA A 85 2.93 -9.11 0.91
C ALA A 85 3.08 -9.78 2.29
N PHE A 86 2.90 -8.99 3.35
CA PHE A 86 2.69 -9.49 4.70
C PHE A 86 1.28 -9.11 5.14
N VAL A 87 0.39 -10.09 5.17
CA VAL A 87 -1.03 -9.94 5.53
C VAL A 87 -1.24 -10.62 6.87
N GLN A 88 -1.59 -9.85 7.90
CA GLN A 88 -1.94 -10.44 9.19
C GLN A 88 -3.30 -11.14 9.10
N SER A 89 -3.38 -12.36 9.63
CA SER A 89 -4.66 -13.06 9.79
C SER A 89 -5.49 -12.40 10.88
N GLN A 90 -6.81 -12.45 10.73
CA GLN A 90 -7.73 -12.04 11.80
C GLN A 90 -7.41 -12.80 13.10
N PRO A 91 -7.32 -12.12 14.26
CA PRO A 91 -7.11 -12.80 15.54
C PRO A 91 -8.28 -13.74 15.84
N SER A 92 -7.97 -14.89 16.45
CA SER A 92 -8.99 -15.90 16.82
C SER A 92 -9.94 -15.44 17.93
N ARG A 93 -9.58 -14.38 18.66
CA ARG A 93 -10.40 -13.76 19.68
C ARG A 93 -10.16 -12.25 19.69
N LEU A 94 -11.25 -11.48 19.71
CA LEU A 94 -11.21 -10.04 19.96
C LEU A 94 -11.26 -9.80 21.47
N MET A 95 -10.52 -8.79 21.95
CA MET A 95 -10.37 -8.52 23.38
C MET A 95 -11.70 -8.21 24.07
N ASP A 96 -12.65 -7.63 23.33
CA ASP A 96 -13.95 -7.18 23.83
C ASP A 96 -15.07 -8.20 23.56
N GLN A 97 -14.73 -9.45 23.18
CA GLN A 97 -15.66 -10.57 23.04
C GLN A 97 -15.40 -11.71 24.06
#